data_AF-A0A2V6CDG7-F1
#
_entry.id   AF-A0A2V6CDG7-F1
#
_cell.length_a   1.000
_cell.length_b   1.000
_cell.length_c   1.000
_cell.angle_alpha   90.00
_cell.angle_beta   90.00
_cell.angle_gamma   90.00
#
_symmetry.space_group_name_H-M   'P 1'
#
loop_
_entity.id
_entity.type
_entity.pdbx_description
1 polymer ?
#
loop_
_entity_poly.entity_id
_entity_poly.type
_entity_poly.pdbx_seq_one_letter_code
_entity_poly.pdbx_strand_id
1 'polypeptide(L)' 'MKTLSCNGHRELAGVRYHHGDELPPNILNEELADYWLDHRLAIEHDDTERRSLYRLFAPFSGTLQTEPIELDAELAQYVL' A
#
# COMPACT_ATOMS: atom_id res chain seq x y z
N MET A 1 3.59 0.04 -11.88
CA MET A 1 2.72 -1.15 -12.12
C MET A 1 1.88 -1.25 -10.87
N LYS A 2 0.57 -1.34 -11.00
CA LYS A 2 -0.30 -1.29 -9.83
C LYS A 2 -0.40 -2.66 -9.18
N THR A 3 -0.11 -2.70 -7.88
CA THR A 3 -0.06 -3.91 -7.07
C THR A 3 -1.16 -3.83 -6.01
N LEU A 4 -1.82 -4.96 -5.75
CA LEU A 4 -2.83 -5.06 -4.71
C LEU A 4 -2.18 -5.59 -3.43
N SER A 5 -2.50 -4.96 -2.31
CA SER A 5 -2.13 -5.47 -0.98
C SER A 5 -3.38 -5.78 -0.16
N CYS A 6 -3.30 -6.83 0.67
CA CYS A 6 -4.40 -7.27 1.51
C CYS A 6 -4.63 -6.28 2.66
N ASN A 7 -5.86 -5.78 2.80
CA ASN A 7 -6.24 -4.93 3.93
C ASN A 7 -6.90 -5.76 5.03
N GLY A 8 -6.07 -6.32 5.91
CA GLY A 8 -6.49 -7.16 7.03
C GLY A 8 -6.06 -8.61 6.83
N HIS A 9 -6.59 -9.53 7.65
CA HIS A 9 -6.31 -10.96 7.51
C HIS A 9 -7.40 -11.65 6.68
N ARG A 10 -7.00 -12.38 5.64
CA ARG A 10 -7.91 -13.04 4.70
C ARG A 10 -7.37 -14.40 4.27
N GLU A 11 -8.27 -15.27 3.82
CA GLU A 11 -7.91 -16.55 3.20
C GLU A 11 -8.45 -16.58 1.78
N LEU A 12 -7.58 -16.87 0.82
CA LEU A 12 -7.86 -16.92 -0.62
C LEU A 12 -7.25 -18.19 -1.21
N ALA A 13 -8.07 -19.00 -1.87
CA ALA A 13 -7.62 -20.26 -2.49
C ALA A 13 -6.82 -21.18 -1.53
N GLY A 14 -7.17 -21.20 -0.23
CA GLY A 14 -6.49 -21.98 0.80
C GLY A 14 -5.16 -21.38 1.29
N VAL A 15 -4.81 -20.17 0.85
CA VAL A 15 -3.64 -19.42 1.32
C VAL A 15 -4.10 -18.28 2.23
N ARG A 16 -3.46 -18.17 3.40
CA ARG A 16 -3.73 -17.11 4.35
C ARG A 16 -2.81 -15.91 4.07
N TYR A 17 -3.43 -14.74 3.88
CA TYR A 17 -2.77 -13.46 3.70
C TYR A 17 -2.97 -12.60 4.95
N HIS A 18 -1.88 -11.99 5.39
CA HIS A 18 -1.84 -11.01 6.47
C HIS A 18 -2.03 -9.58 5.93
N HIS A 19 -2.23 -8.63 6.84
CA HIS A 19 -2.39 -7.24 6.47
C HIS A 19 -1.08 -6.72 5.88
N GLY A 20 -1.15 -6.13 4.68
CA GLY A 20 0.00 -5.61 3.94
C GLY A 20 0.63 -6.61 2.96
N ASP A 21 0.26 -7.89 3.02
CA ASP A 21 0.74 -8.89 2.06
C ASP A 21 0.30 -8.55 0.64
N GLU A 22 1.20 -8.73 -0.32
CA GLU A 22 0.90 -8.54 -1.75
C GLU A 22 0.05 -9.69 -2.29
N LEU A 23 -0.99 -9.32 -3.03
CA LEU A 23 -1.88 -10.24 -3.70
C LEU A 23 -1.35 -10.52 -5.12
N PRO A 24 -1.17 -11.80 -5.50
CA PRO A 24 -0.71 -12.14 -6.85
C PRO A 24 -1.66 -11.60 -7.94
N PRO A 25 -1.15 -11.17 -9.11
CA PRO A 25 -1.91 -10.45 -10.14
C PRO A 25 -3.08 -11.23 -10.79
N ASN A 26 -3.28 -12.50 -10.44
CA ASN A 26 -4.36 -13.35 -10.93
C ASN A 26 -5.11 -14.09 -9.81
N ILE A 27 -4.86 -13.73 -8.54
CA ILE A 27 -5.55 -14.38 -7.41
C ILE A 27 -7.03 -13.95 -7.34
N LEU A 28 -7.33 -12.74 -7.81
CA LEU A 28 -8.66 -12.19 -7.99
C LEU A 28 -8.90 -12.02 -9.49
N ASN A 29 -10.12 -12.32 -9.95
CA ASN A 29 -10.57 -11.84 -11.26
C ASN A 29 -10.95 -10.34 -11.17
N GLU A 30 -11.21 -9.69 -12.30
CA GLU A 30 -11.51 -8.25 -12.36
C GLU A 30 -12.69 -7.85 -11.46
N GLU A 31 -13.82 -8.56 -11.57
CA GLU A 31 -15.03 -8.28 -10.77
C GLU A 31 -14.78 -8.39 -9.25
N LEU A 32 -14.02 -9.40 -8.83
CA LEU A 32 -13.69 -9.59 -7.42
C LEU A 32 -12.64 -8.57 -6.94
N ALA A 33 -11.70 -8.18 -7.80
CA ALA A 33 -10.73 -7.13 -7.47
C ALA A 33 -11.44 -5.79 -7.22
N ASP A 34 -12.39 -5.41 -8.08
CA ASP A 34 -13.20 -4.20 -7.92
C ASP A 34 -14.01 -4.27 -6.61
N TYR A 35 -14.68 -5.40 -6.34
CA TYR A 35 -15.39 -5.60 -5.08
C TYR A 35 -14.47 -5.40 -3.86
N TRP A 36 -13.26 -5.95 -3.90
CA TRP A 36 -12.30 -5.84 -2.80
C TRP A 36 -11.81 -4.41 -2.61
N LEU A 37 -11.61 -3.66 -3.68
CA LEU A 37 -11.22 -2.25 -3.61
C LEU A 37 -12.35 -1.39 -3.04
N ASP A 38 -13.57 -1.54 -3.56
CA ASP A 38 -14.75 -0.77 -3.11
C ASP A 38 -15.05 -1.01 -1.62
N HIS A 39 -14.87 -2.24 -1.15
CA HIS A 39 -15.10 -2.62 0.24
C HIS A 39 -13.88 -2.46 1.14
N ARG A 40 -12.79 -1.86 0.63
CA ARG A 40 -11.52 -1.65 1.35
C ARG A 40 -10.94 -2.95 1.93
N LEU A 41 -11.12 -4.07 1.25
CA LEU A 41 -10.53 -5.37 1.57
C LEU A 41 -9.14 -5.54 0.96
N ALA A 42 -8.86 -4.80 -0.11
CA ALA A 42 -7.53 -4.62 -0.68
C ALA A 42 -7.21 -3.13 -0.84
N ILE A 43 -5.93 -2.82 -0.97
CA ILE A 43 -5.42 -1.49 -1.30
C ILE A 43 -4.58 -1.60 -2.56
N GLU A 44 -4.97 -0.86 -3.58
CA GLU A 44 -4.16 -0.64 -4.78
C GLU A 44 -3.06 0.38 -4.48
N HIS A 45 -1.83 0.08 -4.87
CA HIS A 45 -0.69 0.98 -4.75
C HIS A 45 0.27 0.83 -5.92
N ASP A 46 1.08 1.86 -6.18
CA ASP A 46 2.21 1.76 -7.09
C ASP A 46 3.48 1.44 -6.30
N ASP A 47 4.20 0.38 -6.69
CA ASP A 47 5.45 -0.03 -6.05
C ASP A 47 6.57 1.00 -6.22
N THR A 48 6.44 1.92 -7.18
CA THR A 48 7.37 3.04 -7.34
C THR A 48 7.12 4.16 -6.35
N GLU A 49 5.97 4.18 -5.67
CA GLU A 49 5.61 5.19 -4.68
C GLU A 49 5.87 4.69 -3.25
N ARG A 50 6.04 5.64 -2.32
CA ARG A 50 6.27 5.31 -0.90
C ARG A 50 5.01 4.84 -0.20
N ARG A 51 4.91 3.54 0.07
CA ARG A 51 3.78 2.90 0.78
C ARG A 51 3.50 3.43 2.19
N SER A 52 4.52 3.85 2.93
CA SER A 52 4.48 3.93 4.40
C SER A 52 4.26 5.32 5.00
N LEU A 53 4.23 6.39 4.20
CA LEU A 53 4.31 7.75 4.75
C LEU A 53 2.96 8.48 4.80
N TYR A 54 1.95 8.05 4.06
CA TYR A 54 0.66 8.76 3.94
C TYR A 54 -0.03 9.08 5.27
N ARG A 55 0.08 8.18 6.25
CA ARG A 55 -0.62 8.33 7.54
C ARG A 55 0.21 9.04 8.62
N LEU A 56 1.53 8.88 8.58
CA LEU A 56 2.44 9.41 9.61
C LEU A 56 3.14 10.70 9.14
N PHE A 57 3.24 10.90 7.83
CA PHE A 57 3.98 11.98 7.18
C PHE A 57 3.29 12.36 5.86
N ALA A 58 2.14 13.03 5.98
CA ALA A 58 1.39 13.55 4.85
C ALA A 58 2.23 14.31 3.78
N PRO A 59 3.30 15.05 4.14
CA PRO A 59 4.15 15.73 3.15
C PRO A 59 4.83 14.81 2.13
N PHE A 60 5.01 13.52 2.42
CA PHE A 60 5.66 12.56 1.51
C PHE A 60 4.68 11.70 0.71
N SER A 61 3.39 12.04 0.76
CA SER A 61 2.35 11.37 -0.01
C SER A 61 2.62 11.50 -1.52
N GLY A 62 2.70 10.37 -2.24
CA GLY A 62 2.86 10.34 -3.70
C GLY A 62 4.29 10.59 -4.18
N THR A 63 5.26 10.61 -3.26
CA THR A 63 6.68 10.68 -3.60
C THR A 63 7.19 9.32 -4.06
N LEU A 64 8.11 9.33 -5.03
CA LEU A 64 8.73 8.09 -5.50
C LEU A 64 9.66 7.52 -4.44
N GLN A 65 9.78 6.19 -4.36
CA GLN A 65 10.70 5.53 -3.42
C GLN A 65 12.16 6.01 -3.56
N THR A 66 12.57 6.37 -4.77
CA THR A 66 13.94 6.77 -5.12
C THR A 66 14.25 8.24 -4.88
N GLU A 67 13.23 9.09 -4.64
CA GLU A 67 13.47 10.51 -4.39
C GLU A 67 14.20 10.71 -3.06
N PRO A 68 15.21 11.57 -2.94
CA PRO A 68 15.76 11.87 -1.62
C PRO A 68 14.68 12.51 -0.75
N ILE A 69 14.54 12.05 0.50
CA ILE A 69 13.72 12.74 1.49
C ILE A 69 14.55 13.92 2.00
N GLU A 70 14.21 15.12 1.53
CA GLU A 70 14.75 16.34 2.14
C GLU A 70 14.05 16.58 3.47
N LEU A 71 14.79 16.36 4.56
CA LEU A 71 14.37 16.75 5.90
C LEU A 71 14.45 18.27 5.99
N ASP A 72 13.31 18.95 5.83
CA ASP A 72 13.23 20.33 6.31
C ASP A 72 13.26 20.37 7.85
N ALA A 73 13.49 21.56 8.41
CA ALA A 73 13.60 21.74 9.86
C ALA A 73 12.30 21.37 10.61
N GLU A 74 11.14 21.36 9.95
CA GLU A 74 9.86 20.94 10.54
C GLU A 74 9.71 19.42 10.57
N LEU A 75 10.33 18.69 9.64
CA LEU A 75 10.29 17.23 9.57
C LEU A 75 11.34 16.55 10.47
N ALA A 76 12.41 17.27 10.81
CA ALA A 76 13.46 16.79 11.73
C ALA A 76 12.93 16.39 13.12
N GLN A 77 11.81 16.97 13.57
CA GLN A 77 11.20 16.64 14.88
C GLN A 77 10.57 15.24 14.95
N TYR A 78 10.35 14.59 13.81
CA TYR A 78 9.68 13.29 13.71
C TYR A 78 10.63 12.11 13.42
N VAL A 79 11.93 12.38 13.24
CA VAL A 79 12.96 11.38 13.06
C VAL A 79 13.70 11.21 14.40
N LEU A 80 13.58 10.03 15.02
CA LEU A 80 14.28 9.64 16.24
C LEU A 80 15.73 9.23 15.96
#